data_AF-K9WQR9-F1
#
_entry.id   AF-K9WQR9-F1
#
_cell.length_a   1.000
_cell.length_b   1.000
_cell.length_c   1.000
_cell.angle_alpha   90.00
_cell.angle_beta   90.00
_cell.angle_gamma   90.00
#
_symmetry.space_group_name_H-M   'P 1'
#
loop_
_entity.id
_entity.type
_entity.pdbx_description
1 polymer ?
#
loop_
_entity_poly.entity_id
_entity_poly.type
_entity_poly.pdbx_seq_one_letter_code
_entity_poly.pdbx_strand_id
1 'polypeptide(L)'
;MFGKKQPEQPSQSQSMSGVTATGGLIQQTQAGRDVQQSQSGNLETQQQITNTDVVKQLENLEIAVKAATLTQDEKDELLDYLRPAKREAAKEGVNKDMVGQYLKPVSETLQTMKDTTEAGKSLWQTGQEVFGAIAPWLGVAAKLLVM
;
A
#
# COMPACT_ATOMS: atom_id res chain seq x y z
N MET A 1 -54.17 46.51 8.48
CA MET A 1 -53.73 45.13 8.18
C MET A 1 -53.30 45.11 6.72
N PHE A 2 -52.05 44.74 6.47
CA PHE A 2 -51.25 45.12 5.31
C PHE A 2 -51.66 44.43 4.00
N GLY A 3 -51.72 45.22 2.93
CA GLY A 3 -52.00 44.80 1.56
C GLY A 3 -50.88 43.98 0.94
N LYS A 4 -51.25 43.14 -0.04
CA LYS A 4 -50.35 42.27 -0.78
C LYS A 4 -50.17 42.77 -2.22
N LYS A 5 -48.92 42.68 -2.70
CA LYS A 5 -48.42 42.77 -4.09
C LYS A 5 -48.42 44.22 -4.62
N GLN A 6 -47.35 44.72 -5.24
CA GLN A 6 -46.59 44.18 -6.38
C GLN A 6 -45.28 45.02 -6.55
N PRO A 7 -44.67 45.08 -7.75
CA PRO A 7 -43.56 44.31 -8.34
C PRO A 7 -42.18 45.00 -8.17
N GLU A 8 -41.09 44.41 -8.69
CA GLU A 8 -40.10 45.05 -9.59
C GLU A 8 -38.88 44.15 -9.83
N GLN A 9 -38.54 44.00 -11.11
CA GLN A 9 -37.34 43.37 -11.70
C GLN A 9 -36.09 44.24 -11.43
N PRO A 10 -35.00 44.16 -12.23
CA PRO A 10 -34.10 43.08 -12.60
C PRO A 10 -32.68 43.40 -12.06
N SER A 11 -31.73 42.46 -12.07
CA SER A 11 -30.32 42.83 -12.26
C SER A 11 -29.48 41.62 -12.65
N GLN A 12 -29.13 41.60 -13.93
CA GLN A 12 -27.84 41.07 -14.33
C GLN A 12 -26.74 42.06 -13.89
N SER A 13 -25.68 41.55 -13.29
CA SER A 13 -24.35 42.19 -13.19
C SER A 13 -23.36 41.03 -13.20
N GLN A 14 -22.73 40.71 -14.33
CA GLN A 14 -21.56 41.38 -14.94
C GLN A 14 -20.34 41.44 -14.01
N SER A 15 -19.44 40.48 -14.26
CA SER A 15 -18.01 40.68 -14.53
C SER A 15 -17.00 40.88 -13.39
N MET A 16 -16.13 39.87 -13.32
CA MET A 16 -14.66 39.93 -13.35
C MET A 16 -13.82 40.19 -12.08
N SER A 17 -12.86 39.27 -11.95
CA SER A 17 -11.47 39.45 -11.51
C SER A 17 -11.16 39.40 -10.02
N GLY A 18 -10.66 38.24 -9.59
CA GLY A 18 -9.77 38.15 -8.43
C GLY A 18 -9.66 36.76 -7.82
N VAL A 19 -8.60 36.04 -8.18
CA VAL A 19 -7.97 34.90 -7.46
C VAL A 19 -8.38 33.48 -7.87
N THR A 20 -7.46 32.89 -8.61
CA THR A 20 -7.22 31.46 -8.85
C THR A 20 -7.10 30.66 -7.55
N ALA A 21 -7.88 29.58 -7.42
CA ALA A 21 -7.49 28.39 -6.65
C ALA A 21 -8.21 27.16 -7.22
N THR A 22 -7.53 26.55 -8.18
CA THR A 22 -7.49 25.12 -8.54
C THR A 22 -8.41 24.19 -7.75
N GLY A 23 -9.36 23.57 -8.47
CA GLY A 23 -9.83 22.20 -8.20
C GLY A 23 -10.60 21.96 -6.90
N GLY A 24 -11.83 22.48 -6.81
CA GLY A 24 -12.76 22.12 -5.74
C GLY A 24 -14.19 22.09 -6.26
N LEU A 25 -14.71 20.89 -6.50
CA LEU A 25 -16.11 20.65 -6.85
C LEU A 25 -17.01 21.07 -5.70
N ILE A 26 -17.86 22.07 -5.92
CA ILE A 26 -18.98 22.40 -5.05
C ILE A 26 -20.11 21.41 -5.38
N GLN A 27 -20.19 20.30 -4.65
CA GLN A 27 -21.36 19.41 -4.70
C GLN A 27 -22.33 19.82 -3.59
N GLN A 28 -23.34 20.60 -3.98
CA GLN A 28 -24.48 20.96 -3.13
C GLN A 28 -25.26 19.69 -2.73
N THR A 29 -25.29 19.44 -1.43
CA THR A 29 -26.45 19.09 -0.59
C THR A 29 -27.65 18.40 -1.26
N GLN A 30 -27.92 17.13 -0.90
CA GLN A 30 -29.22 16.74 -0.32
C GLN A 30 -29.28 15.28 0.22
N ALA A 31 -29.86 15.19 1.42
CA ALA A 31 -30.67 14.09 1.96
C ALA A 31 -30.00 12.78 2.42
N GLY A 32 -30.13 12.52 3.73
CA GLY A 32 -30.37 11.17 4.24
C GLY A 32 -29.23 10.58 5.07
N ARG A 33 -29.35 10.75 6.38
CA ARG A 33 -28.98 9.82 7.46
C ARG A 33 -28.07 8.61 7.09
N ASP A 34 -26.95 8.53 7.81
CA ASP A 34 -26.09 7.35 7.96
C ASP A 34 -25.14 7.02 6.80
N VAL A 35 -24.38 8.01 6.33
CA VAL A 35 -23.04 7.71 5.78
C VAL A 35 -22.09 7.70 6.97
N GLN A 36 -21.94 6.52 7.58
CA GLN A 36 -20.65 6.16 8.18
C GLN A 36 -19.61 6.48 7.11
N GLN A 37 -18.76 7.46 7.42
CA GLN A 37 -17.55 7.77 6.69
C GLN A 37 -16.59 6.59 6.84
N SER A 38 -16.95 5.45 6.25
CA SER A 38 -15.98 4.49 5.76
C SER A 38 -15.25 5.24 4.66
N GLN A 39 -14.08 5.74 5.00
CA GLN A 39 -13.14 6.39 4.11
C GLN A 39 -12.69 5.36 3.06
N SER A 40 -13.57 5.12 2.09
CA SER A 40 -13.40 4.21 0.97
C SER A 40 -13.84 4.98 -0.27
N GLY A 41 -13.11 6.04 -0.59
CA GLY A 41 -13.40 6.92 -1.71
C GLY A 41 -12.14 7.16 -2.52
N ASN A 42 -11.91 6.27 -3.49
CA ASN A 42 -11.16 6.45 -4.74
C ASN A 42 -10.01 7.47 -4.71
N LEU A 43 -8.78 6.98 -4.54
CA LEU A 43 -7.68 7.49 -5.36
C LEU A 43 -7.68 6.71 -6.67
N GLU A 44 -7.75 7.46 -7.77
CA GLU A 44 -7.51 7.03 -9.15
C GLU A 44 -6.44 5.92 -9.29
N THR A 45 -6.86 4.78 -9.86
CA THR A 45 -6.10 3.88 -10.76
C THR A 45 -4.58 3.86 -10.68
N GLN A 46 -4.03 3.56 -9.51
CA GLN A 46 -2.82 2.74 -9.41
C GLN A 46 -3.28 1.40 -8.86
N GLN A 47 -2.99 0.28 -9.53
CA GLN A 47 -3.32 -1.06 -9.02
C GLN A 47 -2.63 -1.23 -7.66
N GLN A 48 -3.34 -0.92 -6.59
CA GLN A 48 -2.83 -1.06 -5.24
C GLN A 48 -2.77 -2.55 -4.95
N ILE A 49 -1.55 -3.08 -4.79
CA ILE A 49 -1.32 -4.49 -4.50
C ILE A 49 -2.14 -4.90 -3.26
N THR A 50 -2.88 -6.01 -3.37
CA THR A 50 -3.78 -6.48 -2.31
C THR A 50 -3.02 -7.34 -1.28
N ASN A 51 -3.64 -7.63 -0.14
CA ASN A 51 -3.07 -8.57 0.85
C ASN A 51 -2.78 -9.94 0.23
N THR A 52 -3.70 -10.43 -0.61
CA THR A 52 -3.53 -11.69 -1.35
C THR A 52 -2.34 -11.64 -2.28
N ASP A 53 -2.13 -10.52 -2.97
CA ASP A 53 -0.97 -10.36 -3.84
C ASP A 53 0.34 -10.30 -3.05
N VAL A 54 0.35 -9.63 -1.89
CA VAL A 54 1.52 -9.64 -0.98
C VAL A 54 1.84 -11.05 -0.52
N VAL A 55 0.83 -11.83 -0.10
CA VAL A 55 1.02 -13.24 0.28
C VAL A 55 1.60 -14.05 -0.88
N LYS A 56 1.12 -13.84 -2.12
CA LYS A 56 1.68 -14.49 -3.31
C LYS A 56 3.13 -14.08 -3.56
N GLN A 57 3.48 -12.81 -3.39
CA GLN A 57 4.87 -12.35 -3.55
C GLN A 57 5.79 -12.99 -2.50
N LEU A 58 5.33 -13.08 -1.24
CA LEU A 58 6.07 -13.78 -0.19
C LEU A 58 6.17 -15.29 -0.45
N GLU A 59 5.14 -15.89 -1.04
CA GLU A 59 5.18 -17.30 -1.46
C GLU A 59 6.16 -17.54 -2.62
N ASN A 60 6.24 -16.61 -3.59
CA ASN A 60 7.24 -16.69 -4.65
C ASN A 60 8.67 -16.66 -4.07
N LEU A 61 8.92 -15.80 -3.08
CA LEU A 61 10.20 -15.80 -2.37
C LEU A 61 10.45 -17.13 -1.65
N GLU A 62 9.43 -17.69 -0.99
CA GLU A 62 9.53 -19.01 -0.33
C GLU A 62 9.93 -20.12 -1.31
N ILE A 63 9.33 -20.13 -2.51
CA ILE A 63 9.64 -21.08 -3.58
C ILE A 63 11.07 -20.88 -4.06
N ALA A 64 11.50 -19.62 -4.25
CA ALA A 64 12.86 -19.31 -4.66
C ALA A 64 13.90 -19.76 -3.62
N VAL A 65 13.65 -19.56 -2.32
CA VAL A 65 14.51 -20.06 -1.23
C VAL A 65 14.65 -21.59 -1.31
N LYS A 66 13.54 -22.30 -1.48
CA LYS A 66 13.55 -23.77 -1.60
C LYS A 66 14.31 -24.26 -2.83
N ALA A 67 14.17 -23.55 -3.96
CA ALA A 67 14.83 -23.87 -5.23
C ALA A 67 16.31 -23.45 -5.28
N ALA A 68 16.73 -22.49 -4.45
CA ALA A 68 18.10 -22.01 -4.43
C ALA A 68 19.08 -23.12 -4.04
N THR A 69 20.30 -23.08 -4.58
CA THR A 69 21.39 -24.00 -4.25
C THR A 69 22.09 -23.56 -2.96
N LEU A 70 21.31 -23.43 -1.89
CA LEU A 70 21.74 -23.13 -0.53
C LEU A 70 21.82 -24.41 0.31
N THR A 71 22.54 -24.36 1.43
CA THR A 71 22.52 -25.43 2.43
C THR A 71 21.13 -25.54 3.07
N GLN A 72 20.83 -26.69 3.66
CA GLN A 72 19.52 -26.90 4.28
C GLN A 72 19.29 -25.96 5.46
N ASP A 73 20.32 -25.72 6.28
CA ASP A 73 20.25 -24.81 7.42
C ASP A 73 19.93 -23.37 6.99
N GLU A 74 20.57 -22.88 5.92
CA GLU A 74 20.30 -21.54 5.37
C GLU A 74 18.87 -21.42 4.81
N LYS A 75 18.36 -22.48 4.16
CA LYS A 75 16.98 -22.50 3.68
C LYS A 75 16.00 -22.46 4.83
N ASP A 76 16.21 -23.30 5.83
CA ASP A 76 15.32 -23.38 6.98
C ASP A 76 15.30 -22.07 7.76
N GLU A 77 16.45 -21.41 7.96
CA GLU A 77 16.53 -20.08 8.58
C GLU A 77 15.70 -19.03 7.83
N LEU A 78 15.90 -18.89 6.52
CA LEU A 78 15.14 -17.95 5.70
C LEU A 78 13.62 -18.25 5.71
N LEU A 79 13.26 -19.53 5.65
CA LEU A 79 11.86 -19.94 5.70
C LEU A 79 11.23 -19.66 7.06
N ASP A 80 11.96 -19.85 8.16
CA ASP A 80 11.47 -19.56 9.51
C ASP A 80 11.22 -18.06 9.71
N TYR A 81 12.02 -17.18 9.11
CA TYR A 81 11.76 -15.74 9.12
C TYR A 81 10.64 -15.31 8.17
N LEU A 82 10.48 -15.98 7.02
CA LEU A 82 9.47 -15.64 6.02
C LEU A 82 8.05 -16.07 6.43
N ARG A 83 7.91 -17.20 7.14
CA ARG A 83 6.61 -17.78 7.55
C ARG A 83 5.75 -16.81 8.39
N PRO A 84 6.26 -16.16 9.46
CA PRO A 84 5.51 -15.17 10.23
C PRO A 84 5.01 -14.00 9.38
N ALA A 85 5.86 -13.47 8.49
CA ALA A 85 5.48 -12.38 7.60
C ALA A 85 4.31 -12.77 6.69
N LYS A 86 4.38 -13.95 6.06
CA LYS A 86 3.30 -14.48 5.21
C LYS A 86 2.01 -14.69 5.99
N ARG A 87 2.10 -15.28 7.19
CA ARG A 87 0.94 -15.52 8.05
C ARG A 87 0.27 -14.22 8.48
N GLU A 88 1.06 -13.20 8.83
CA GLU A 88 0.54 -11.89 9.21
C GLU A 88 -0.11 -11.20 8.00
N ALA A 89 0.52 -11.24 6.83
CA ALA A 89 -0.02 -10.68 5.59
C ALA A 89 -1.36 -11.32 5.16
N ALA A 90 -1.59 -12.58 5.52
CA ALA A 90 -2.81 -13.32 5.22
C ALA A 90 -3.99 -13.04 6.17
N LYS A 91 -3.80 -12.29 7.26
CA LYS A 91 -4.88 -11.98 8.22
C LYS A 91 -5.84 -10.94 7.66
N GLU A 92 -7.12 -11.06 8.00
CA GLU A 92 -8.14 -10.06 7.67
C GLU A 92 -7.84 -8.69 8.34
N GLY A 93 -7.28 -8.71 9.56
CA GLY A 93 -6.80 -7.52 10.28
C GLY A 93 -5.29 -7.31 10.17
N VAL A 94 -4.74 -7.43 8.96
CA VAL A 94 -3.29 -7.38 8.72
C VAL A 94 -2.61 -6.16 9.35
N ASN A 95 -1.56 -6.41 10.13
CA ASN A 95 -0.68 -5.35 10.61
C ASN A 95 0.54 -5.22 9.68
N LYS A 96 0.50 -4.23 8.79
CA LYS A 96 1.55 -3.99 7.78
C LYS A 96 2.91 -3.68 8.40
N ASP A 97 2.94 -2.97 9.53
CA ASP A 97 4.17 -2.72 10.28
C ASP A 97 4.77 -4.02 10.80
N MET A 98 3.93 -4.94 11.31
CA MET A 98 4.39 -6.26 11.75
C MET A 98 4.90 -7.12 10.59
N VAL A 99 4.24 -7.08 9.43
CA VAL A 99 4.77 -7.74 8.22
C VAL A 99 6.16 -7.21 7.89
N GLY A 100 6.35 -5.89 7.84
CA GLY A 100 7.68 -5.30 7.61
C GLY A 100 8.71 -5.69 8.66
N GLN A 101 8.33 -5.77 9.94
CA GLN A 101 9.21 -6.22 11.02
C GLN A 101 9.62 -7.69 10.87
N TYR A 102 8.71 -8.57 10.45
CA TYR A 102 9.03 -9.97 10.17
C TYR A 102 9.86 -10.15 8.89
N LEU A 103 9.72 -9.26 7.92
CA LEU A 103 10.51 -9.28 6.68
C LEU A 103 11.90 -8.68 6.84
N LYS A 104 12.12 -7.85 7.87
CA LYS A 104 13.43 -7.27 8.16
C LYS A 104 14.56 -8.33 8.26
N PRO A 105 14.46 -9.37 9.13
CA PRO A 105 15.50 -10.40 9.20
C PRO A 105 15.65 -11.17 7.88
N VAL A 106 14.56 -11.38 7.12
CA VAL A 106 14.65 -12.00 5.78
C VAL A 106 15.54 -11.15 4.87
N SER A 107 15.33 -9.84 4.84
CA SER A 107 16.14 -8.92 4.03
C SER A 107 17.60 -8.89 4.47
N GLU A 108 17.86 -8.81 5.78
CA GLU A 108 19.23 -8.80 6.34
C GLU A 108 19.99 -10.10 6.04
N THR A 109 19.34 -11.26 6.19
CA THR A 109 19.93 -12.55 5.83
C THR A 109 20.21 -12.61 4.33
N LEU A 110 19.26 -12.24 3.47
CA LEU A 110 19.47 -12.24 2.02
C LEU A 110 20.60 -11.28 1.59
N GLN A 111 20.71 -10.11 2.22
CA GLN A 111 21.83 -9.19 1.99
C GLN A 111 23.17 -9.83 2.37
N THR A 112 23.23 -10.50 3.53
CA THR A 112 24.44 -11.21 3.96
C THR A 112 24.81 -12.30 2.96
N MET A 113 23.83 -13.06 2.49
CA MET A 113 24.05 -14.17 1.55
C MET A 113 24.48 -13.71 0.15
N LYS A 114 24.03 -12.53 -0.30
CA LYS A 114 24.44 -11.97 -1.60
C LYS A 114 25.96 -11.77 -1.69
N ASP A 115 26.60 -11.49 -0.54
CA ASP A 115 28.02 -11.19 -0.47
C ASP A 115 28.87 -12.47 -0.29
N THR A 116 28.23 -13.60 0.05
CA THR A 116 28.91 -14.88 0.32
C THR A 116 28.79 -15.90 -0.81
N THR A 117 27.68 -15.93 -1.56
CA THR A 117 27.43 -16.98 -2.57
C THR A 117 26.70 -16.47 -3.82
N GLU A 118 26.93 -17.12 -4.97
CA GLU A 118 26.18 -16.83 -6.21
C GLU A 118 24.68 -17.16 -6.10
N ALA A 119 24.35 -18.21 -5.33
CA ALA A 119 22.97 -18.56 -5.02
C ALA A 119 22.29 -17.45 -4.20
N GLY A 120 23.00 -16.90 -3.22
CA GLY A 120 22.58 -15.75 -2.43
C GLY A 120 22.36 -14.50 -3.28
N LYS A 121 23.19 -14.23 -4.30
CA LYS A 121 22.98 -13.10 -5.23
C LYS A 121 21.69 -13.24 -6.02
N SER A 122 21.45 -14.42 -6.59
CA SER A 122 20.22 -14.71 -7.35
C SER A 122 18.98 -14.57 -6.45
N LEU A 123 19.08 -15.08 -5.23
CA LEU A 123 18.00 -15.01 -4.26
C LEU A 123 17.76 -13.58 -3.75
N TRP A 124 18.83 -12.80 -3.54
CA TRP A 124 18.73 -11.38 -3.22
C TRP A 124 18.03 -10.60 -4.33
N GLN A 125 18.35 -10.84 -5.60
CA GLN A 125 17.64 -10.21 -6.74
C GLN A 125 16.14 -10.52 -6.69
N THR A 126 15.78 -11.79 -6.48
CA THR A 126 14.37 -12.20 -6.34
C THR A 126 13.70 -11.53 -5.14
N GLY A 127 14.43 -11.45 -4.01
CA GLY A 127 14.00 -10.74 -2.81
C GLY A 127 13.75 -9.25 -3.08
N GLN A 128 14.63 -8.57 -3.81
CA GLN A 128 14.47 -7.16 -4.17
C GLN A 128 13.23 -6.93 -5.05
N GLU A 129 12.97 -7.82 -6.02
CA GLU A 129 11.75 -7.74 -6.85
C GLU A 129 10.49 -7.90 -6.00
N VAL A 130 10.48 -8.89 -5.09
CA VAL A 130 9.38 -9.12 -4.15
C VAL A 130 9.19 -7.95 -3.19
N PHE A 131 10.25 -7.48 -2.54
CA PHE A 131 10.21 -6.36 -1.60
C PHE A 131 9.81 -5.06 -2.29
N GLY A 132 10.29 -4.82 -3.51
CA GLY A 132 9.89 -3.67 -4.33
C GLY A 132 8.40 -3.72 -4.71
N ALA A 133 7.88 -4.89 -5.05
CA ALA A 133 6.47 -5.06 -5.40
C ALA A 133 5.54 -4.82 -4.19
N ILE A 134 5.93 -5.25 -2.98
CA ILE A 134 5.12 -5.09 -1.76
C ILE A 134 5.40 -3.79 -1.00
N ALA A 135 6.48 -3.08 -1.31
CA ALA A 135 6.85 -1.80 -0.71
C ALA A 135 5.71 -0.76 -0.69
N PRO A 136 4.97 -0.50 -1.79
CA PRO A 136 3.85 0.45 -1.76
C PRO A 136 2.74 0.03 -0.79
N TRP A 137 2.56 -1.27 -0.55
CA TRP A 137 1.57 -1.77 0.41
C TRP A 137 2.04 -1.69 1.86
N LEU A 138 3.33 -1.95 2.11
CA LEU A 138 3.97 -1.80 3.43
C LEU A 138 4.07 -0.33 3.87
N GLY A 139 4.11 0.60 2.92
CA GLY A 139 4.23 2.03 3.22
C GLY A 139 5.54 2.34 3.93
N VAL A 140 5.48 2.87 5.16
CA VAL A 140 6.68 3.23 5.93
C VAL A 140 7.53 2.02 6.29
N ALA A 141 6.90 0.87 6.55
CA ALA A 141 7.60 -0.36 6.93
C ALA A 141 8.50 -0.90 5.82
N ALA A 142 8.28 -0.52 4.56
CA ALA A 142 9.16 -0.86 3.45
C ALA A 142 10.60 -0.36 3.65
N LYS A 143 10.79 0.74 4.39
CA LYS A 143 12.13 1.29 4.70
C LYS A 143 13.00 0.31 5.49
N LEU A 144 12.39 -0.63 6.21
CA LEU A 144 13.10 -1.67 6.96
C LEU A 144 13.77 -2.70 6.05
N LEU A 145 13.37 -2.78 4.78
CA LEU A 145 13.84 -3.78 3.81
C LEU A 145 14.94 -3.22 2.88
N VAL A 146 15.16 -1.90 2.89
CA VAL A 146 16.14 -1.22 2.02
C VAL A 146 17.32 -0.66 2.82
N MET A 147 17.29 -0.78 4.15
CA MET A 147 18.43 -0.48 5.02
C MET A 147 19.51 -1.56 4.89
#